data_AF-A0AAW2IYW7-F1
#
_entry.id   AF-A0AAW2IYW7-F1
#
_cell.length_a   1.000
_cell.length_b   1.000
_cell.length_c   1.000
_cell.angle_alpha   90.00
_cell.angle_beta   90.00
_cell.angle_gamma   90.00
#
_symmetry.space_group_name_H-M   'P 1'
#
loop_
_entity.id
_entity.type
_entity.pdbx_description
1 polymer ?
#
loop_
_entity_poly.entity_id
_entity_poly.type
_entity_poly.pdbx_seq_one_letter_code
_entity_poly.pdbx_strand_id
1 'polypeptide(L)'
;MAPPQIAILGAGIFVKTEYIPRLSEIADLFVLKAIWSRTEVDLSLKLLRNGKHVLQAINEVKTALSTYNSLSSSLPRQPIWAIAENYRFEPAFLEGKKLMPDIGDLVNFQILVEAPMNSSNPYFSSSWRHNFTLAGCEVTSVSAMTSHVDTTLPPPDSMSSIIQLENGRSGVLVAVLSGKTFKLVHRFVGAKGTLQIDVENREGKFGFSKDLTFRAETRLSVIEGGRDVAVIEAILESGNKQGALVQVNRF
;
A
#
# COMPACT_ATOMS: atom_id res chain seq x y z
N MET A 1 30.79 12.18 -4.21
CA MET A 1 29.43 12.77 -4.22
C MET A 1 28.99 12.97 -2.78
N ALA A 2 28.29 14.05 -2.45
CA ALA A 2 27.72 14.21 -1.12
C ALA A 2 26.65 13.12 -0.87
N PRO A 3 26.55 12.56 0.35
CA PRO A 3 25.55 11.55 0.65
C PRO A 3 24.13 12.12 0.49
N PRO A 4 23.18 11.32 -0.03
CA PRO A 4 21.78 11.72 -0.16
C PRO A 4 21.21 12.16 1.19
N GLN A 5 20.40 13.21 1.18
CA GLN A 5 19.78 13.76 2.38
C GLN A 5 18.32 13.35 2.43
N ILE A 6 17.91 12.65 3.49
CA ILE A 6 16.58 12.04 3.61
C ILE A 6 15.80 12.69 4.75
N ALA A 7 14.50 12.87 4.57
CA ALA A 7 13.55 13.21 5.61
C ALA A 7 12.42 12.17 5.66
N ILE A 8 11.98 11.82 6.87
CA ILE A 8 10.88 10.88 7.10
C ILE A 8 9.69 11.63 7.69
N LEU A 9 8.53 11.49 7.06
CA LEU A 9 7.29 12.14 7.47
C LEU A 9 6.21 11.08 7.77
N GLY A 10 5.52 11.21 8.89
CA GLY A 10 4.60 10.17 9.39
C GLY A 10 5.30 9.11 10.23
N ALA A 11 6.04 9.53 11.27
CA ALA A 11 6.78 8.65 12.19
C ALA A 11 5.89 7.85 13.18
N GLY A 12 4.89 7.15 12.66
CA GLY A 12 4.02 6.25 13.40
C GLY A 12 4.73 4.96 13.85
N ILE A 13 3.97 4.02 14.40
CA ILE A 13 4.47 2.73 14.93
C ILE A 13 5.43 2.06 13.95
N PHE A 14 5.04 1.96 12.68
CA PHE A 14 5.80 1.23 11.68
C PHE A 14 7.14 1.90 11.32
N VAL A 15 7.21 3.23 11.28
CA VAL A 15 8.49 3.93 11.09
C VAL A 15 9.46 3.59 12.22
N LYS A 16 8.95 3.48 13.44
CA LYS A 16 9.76 3.17 14.63
C LYS A 16 10.21 1.71 14.67
N THR A 17 9.34 0.77 14.30
CA THR A 17 9.64 -0.67 14.44
C THR A 17 10.36 -1.25 13.23
N GLU A 18 10.09 -0.76 12.02
CA GLU A 18 10.66 -1.34 10.79
C GLU A 18 11.65 -0.40 10.10
N TYR A 19 11.26 0.83 9.78
CA TYR A 19 12.09 1.69 8.95
C TYR A 19 13.35 2.19 9.67
N ILE A 20 13.24 2.67 10.91
CA ILE A 20 14.39 3.21 11.65
C ILE A 20 15.48 2.14 11.87
N PRO A 21 15.16 0.91 12.33
CA PRO A 21 16.16 -0.15 12.45
C PRO A 21 16.86 -0.45 11.13
N ARG A 22 16.13 -0.60 10.02
CA ARG A 22 16.73 -0.86 8.70
C ARG A 22 17.58 0.31 8.20
N LEU A 23 17.13 1.53 8.40
CA LEU A 23 17.91 2.73 8.06
C LEU A 23 19.18 2.85 8.90
N SER A 24 19.18 2.36 10.14
CA SER A 24 20.37 2.35 10.99
C SER A 24 21.45 1.40 10.47
N GLU A 25 21.07 0.29 9.82
CA GLU A 25 21.99 -0.67 9.20
C GLU A 25 22.78 -0.08 8.02
N ILE A 26 22.26 0.97 7.40
CA ILE A 26 22.84 1.64 6.21
C ILE A 26 23.10 3.13 6.44
N ALA A 27 23.30 3.53 7.70
CA ALA A 27 23.41 4.93 8.11
C ALA A 27 24.62 5.67 7.49
N ASP A 28 25.62 4.94 7.01
CA ASP A 28 26.80 5.45 6.30
C ASP A 28 26.49 5.91 4.86
N LEU A 29 25.38 5.46 4.28
CA LEU A 29 25.02 5.75 2.89
C LEU A 29 24.24 7.04 2.70
N PHE A 30 23.72 7.67 3.76
CA PHE A 30 22.84 8.83 3.68
C PHE A 30 22.93 9.72 4.91
N VAL A 31 22.29 10.89 4.87
CA VAL A 31 22.14 11.79 6.02
C VAL A 31 20.66 11.98 6.33
N LEU A 32 20.21 11.51 7.50
CA LEU A 32 18.86 11.76 7.99
C LEU A 32 18.76 13.20 8.51
N LYS A 33 18.00 14.06 7.80
CA LYS A 33 17.85 15.49 8.13
C LYS A 33 16.67 15.78 9.05
N ALA A 34 15.62 14.97 8.99
CA ALA A 34 14.41 15.18 9.78
C ALA A 34 13.62 13.88 9.95
N ILE A 35 12.98 13.75 11.11
CA ILE A 35 11.86 12.84 11.35
C ILE A 35 10.71 13.69 11.86
N TRP A 36 9.53 13.57 11.25
CA TRP A 36 8.33 14.29 11.64
C TRP A 36 7.17 13.32 11.84
N SER A 37 6.42 13.48 12.92
CA SER A 37 5.31 12.57 13.25
C SER A 37 4.06 12.82 12.43
N ARG A 38 3.84 14.06 11.93
CA ARG A 38 2.65 14.40 11.14
C ARG A 38 2.89 14.18 9.64
N THR A 39 1.80 14.03 8.91
CA THR A 39 1.80 13.70 7.48
C THR A 39 1.37 14.92 6.65
N GLU A 40 2.04 16.06 6.84
CA GLU A 40 1.73 17.30 6.15
C GLU A 40 2.37 17.34 4.74
N VAL A 41 1.52 17.42 3.72
CA VAL A 41 1.93 17.51 2.31
C VAL A 41 2.82 18.72 2.06
N ASP A 42 2.47 19.89 2.61
CA ASP A 42 3.22 21.12 2.41
C ASP A 42 4.66 21.04 2.91
N LEU A 43 4.88 20.34 4.04
CA LEU A 43 6.21 20.10 4.57
C LEU A 43 7.03 19.19 3.63
N SER A 44 6.38 18.15 3.09
CA SER A 44 6.96 17.24 2.09
C SER A 44 7.44 18.02 0.87
N LEU A 45 6.57 18.87 0.32
CA LEU A 45 6.87 19.72 -0.83
C LEU A 45 7.99 20.73 -0.54
N LYS A 46 8.00 21.31 0.67
CA LYS A 46 9.08 22.22 1.09
C LYS A 46 10.43 21.52 1.16
N LEU A 47 10.49 20.30 1.69
CA LEU A 47 11.72 19.50 1.76
C LEU A 47 12.21 19.10 0.37
N LEU A 48 11.29 18.67 -0.51
CA LEU A 48 11.59 18.36 -1.90
C LEU A 48 12.14 19.58 -2.66
N ARG A 49 11.54 20.77 -2.51
CA ARG A 49 12.07 22.03 -3.07
C ARG A 49 13.51 22.34 -2.64
N ASN A 50 13.92 21.86 -1.46
CA ASN A 50 15.28 22.02 -0.93
C ASN A 50 16.21 20.84 -1.26
N GLY A 51 15.84 20.03 -2.26
CA GLY A 51 16.62 18.90 -2.77
C GLY A 51 16.74 17.73 -1.79
N LYS A 52 15.86 17.63 -0.79
CA LYS A 52 15.84 16.49 0.15
C LYS A 52 14.97 15.38 -0.41
N HIS A 53 15.40 14.14 -0.26
CA HIS A 53 14.55 12.98 -0.49
C HIS A 53 13.54 12.87 0.66
N VAL A 54 12.30 12.50 0.36
CA VAL A 54 11.23 12.37 1.36
C VAL A 54 10.64 10.97 1.30
N LEU A 55 10.58 10.31 2.45
CA LEU A 55 9.81 9.10 2.68
C LEU A 55 8.60 9.45 3.54
N GLN A 56 7.37 9.18 3.06
CA GLN A 56 6.16 9.67 3.70
C GLN A 56 5.07 8.61 3.80
N ALA A 57 4.43 8.47 4.97
CA ALA A 57 3.11 7.87 5.08
C ALA A 57 2.05 8.95 4.74
N ILE A 58 1.18 8.74 3.75
CA ILE A 58 0.27 9.79 3.27
C ILE A 58 -1.17 9.30 3.09
N ASN A 59 -2.12 10.23 3.23
CA ASN A 59 -3.55 10.13 2.97
C ASN A 59 -4.03 10.95 1.75
N GLU A 60 -3.32 12.02 1.36
CA GLU A 60 -3.70 12.97 0.30
C GLU A 60 -2.70 12.98 -0.88
N VAL A 61 -2.80 11.97 -1.77
CA VAL A 61 -1.82 11.81 -2.86
C VAL A 61 -2.03 12.80 -4.02
N LYS A 62 -3.28 13.20 -4.32
CA LYS A 62 -3.62 13.93 -5.56
C LYS A 62 -2.96 15.31 -5.66
N THR A 63 -3.17 16.17 -4.67
CA THR A 63 -2.62 17.54 -4.63
C THR A 63 -1.10 17.56 -4.53
N ALA A 64 -0.56 16.55 -3.83
CA ALA A 64 0.86 16.41 -3.60
C ALA A 64 1.60 15.95 -4.88
N LEU A 65 1.01 15.04 -5.67
CA LEU A 65 1.58 14.53 -6.92
C LEU A 65 1.69 15.61 -8.00
N SER A 66 0.64 16.41 -8.22
CA SER A 66 0.69 17.49 -9.21
C SER A 66 1.78 18.50 -8.89
N THR A 67 1.91 18.86 -7.61
CA THR A 67 2.96 19.76 -7.16
C THR A 67 4.35 19.13 -7.30
N TYR A 68 4.52 17.86 -6.97
CA TYR A 68 5.79 17.15 -7.15
C TYR A 68 6.24 17.07 -8.61
N ASN A 69 5.33 16.77 -9.54
CA ASN A 69 5.64 16.72 -10.96
C ASN A 69 6.15 18.08 -11.47
N SER A 70 5.55 19.18 -10.99
CA SER A 70 5.99 20.54 -11.32
C SER A 70 7.38 20.91 -10.78
N LEU A 71 7.89 20.20 -9.75
CA LEU A 71 9.22 20.47 -9.17
C LEU A 71 10.37 20.04 -10.07
N SER A 72 10.16 19.01 -10.90
CA SER A 72 11.17 18.47 -11.82
C SER A 72 11.77 19.54 -12.75
N SER A 73 10.98 20.55 -13.11
CA SER A 73 11.35 21.66 -13.98
C SER A 73 12.35 22.65 -13.35
N SER A 74 12.52 22.62 -12.03
CA SER A 74 13.18 23.68 -11.25
C SER A 74 14.49 23.27 -10.56
N LEU A 75 14.80 21.97 -10.53
CA LEU A 75 15.95 21.42 -9.83
C LEU A 75 16.87 20.67 -10.79
N PRO A 76 18.21 20.77 -10.62
CA PRO A 76 19.17 20.06 -11.47
C PRO A 76 19.06 18.53 -11.34
N ARG A 77 18.47 18.03 -10.25
CA ARG A 77 18.13 16.63 -10.03
C ARG A 77 16.84 16.55 -9.23
N GLN A 78 15.86 15.81 -9.74
CA GLN A 78 14.59 15.62 -9.03
C GLN A 78 14.84 14.78 -7.76
N PRO A 79 14.49 15.28 -6.57
CA PRO A 79 14.57 14.49 -5.35
C PRO A 79 13.52 13.37 -5.38
N ILE A 80 13.85 12.26 -4.74
CA ILE A 80 12.94 11.11 -4.64
C ILE A 80 11.91 11.42 -3.57
N TRP A 81 10.64 11.31 -3.93
CA TRP A 81 9.54 11.26 -2.98
C TRP A 81 8.92 9.87 -3.05
N ALA A 82 8.88 9.18 -1.91
CA ALA A 82 8.44 7.79 -1.79
C ALA A 82 7.36 7.66 -0.73
N ILE A 83 6.38 6.79 -0.98
CA ILE A 83 5.38 6.42 0.03
C ILE A 83 5.93 5.28 0.88
N ALA A 84 5.80 5.40 2.19
CA ALA A 84 6.20 4.39 3.17
C ALA A 84 5.17 3.25 3.20
N GLU A 85 5.08 2.49 2.11
CA GLU A 85 4.22 1.31 1.97
C GLU A 85 4.99 0.04 2.40
N ASN A 86 4.38 -0.73 3.29
CA ASN A 86 5.04 -1.79 4.04
C ASN A 86 4.95 -3.19 3.42
N TYR A 87 3.83 -3.51 2.78
CA TYR A 87 3.57 -4.86 2.29
C TYR A 87 4.51 -5.24 1.14
N ARG A 88 4.96 -4.27 0.36
CA ARG A 88 5.95 -4.45 -0.71
C ARG A 88 7.22 -5.20 -0.29
N PHE A 89 7.66 -5.04 0.95
CA PHE A 89 8.91 -5.63 1.43
C PHE A 89 8.68 -6.88 2.28
N GLU A 90 7.44 -7.32 2.45
CA GLU A 90 7.16 -8.55 3.16
C GLU A 90 7.73 -9.74 2.37
N PRO A 91 8.54 -10.61 3.00
CA PRO A 91 9.22 -11.71 2.33
C PRO A 91 8.29 -12.59 1.48
N ALA A 92 7.05 -12.80 1.94
CA ALA A 92 6.07 -13.60 1.24
C ALA A 92 5.67 -13.04 -0.13
N PHE A 93 5.49 -11.72 -0.24
CA PHE A 93 5.17 -11.08 -1.52
C PHE A 93 6.39 -11.02 -2.43
N LEU A 94 7.60 -10.89 -1.87
CA LEU A 94 8.85 -10.95 -2.62
C LEU A 94 9.07 -12.33 -3.24
N GLU A 95 8.87 -13.41 -2.47
CA GLU A 95 8.93 -14.78 -2.99
C GLU A 95 7.78 -15.05 -3.96
N GLY A 96 6.55 -14.64 -3.62
CA GLY A 96 5.40 -14.77 -4.51
C GLY A 96 5.63 -14.12 -5.87
N LYS A 97 6.24 -12.92 -5.90
CA LYS A 97 6.62 -12.24 -7.15
C LYS A 97 7.55 -13.08 -8.02
N LYS A 98 8.48 -13.85 -7.43
CA LYS A 98 9.37 -14.74 -8.19
C LYS A 98 8.64 -15.91 -8.81
N LEU A 99 7.54 -16.36 -8.19
CA LEU A 99 6.71 -17.49 -8.63
C LEU A 99 5.59 -17.07 -9.61
N MET A 100 5.25 -15.78 -9.70
CA MET A 100 4.23 -15.27 -10.63
C MET A 100 4.44 -15.67 -12.10
N PRO A 101 5.67 -15.73 -12.66
CA PRO A 101 5.87 -16.21 -14.04
C PRO A 101 5.44 -17.68 -14.25
N ASP A 102 5.53 -18.52 -13.21
CA ASP A 102 5.30 -19.96 -13.32
C ASP A 102 3.82 -20.31 -13.47
N ILE A 103 2.92 -19.46 -12.97
CA ILE A 103 1.47 -19.65 -13.10
C ILE A 103 0.93 -19.27 -14.49
N GLY A 104 1.77 -18.70 -15.36
CA GLY A 104 1.38 -18.21 -16.68
C GLY A 104 0.52 -16.95 -16.64
N ASP A 105 -0.16 -16.64 -17.73
CA ASP A 105 -1.02 -15.46 -17.82
C ASP A 105 -2.08 -15.49 -16.73
N LEU A 106 -2.24 -14.36 -16.01
CA LEU A 106 -3.28 -14.21 -14.99
C LEU A 106 -4.65 -14.54 -15.60
N VAL A 107 -5.52 -15.19 -14.85
CA VAL A 107 -6.91 -15.50 -15.23
C VAL A 107 -7.85 -14.80 -14.26
N ASN A 108 -7.57 -14.91 -12.96
CA ASN A 108 -8.35 -14.31 -11.90
C ASN A 108 -7.48 -14.11 -10.66
N PHE A 109 -7.89 -13.21 -9.77
CA PHE A 109 -7.26 -13.07 -8.46
C PHE A 109 -8.31 -12.89 -7.38
N GLN A 110 -7.94 -13.26 -6.15
CA GLN A 110 -8.76 -13.13 -4.96
C GLN A 110 -7.88 -12.61 -3.82
N ILE A 111 -8.31 -11.53 -3.20
CA ILE A 111 -7.70 -11.01 -1.98
C ILE A 111 -8.75 -11.01 -0.90
N LEU A 112 -8.40 -11.66 0.21
CA LEU A 112 -9.21 -11.68 1.41
C LEU A 112 -8.40 -11.05 2.52
N VAL A 113 -8.97 -10.02 3.14
CA VAL A 113 -8.42 -9.35 4.31
C VAL A 113 -9.43 -9.49 5.43
N GLU A 114 -9.09 -10.27 6.45
CA GLU A 114 -9.80 -10.32 7.72
C GLU A 114 -8.85 -9.77 8.78
N ALA A 115 -9.31 -8.76 9.52
CA ALA A 115 -8.52 -8.18 10.58
C ALA A 115 -9.40 -7.84 11.78
N PRO A 116 -9.02 -8.20 13.01
CA PRO A 116 -9.70 -7.73 14.20
C PRO A 116 -9.29 -6.29 14.47
N MET A 117 -10.05 -5.35 13.92
CA MET A 117 -9.82 -3.92 14.15
C MET A 117 -10.54 -3.46 15.42
N ASN A 118 -10.27 -4.09 16.57
CA ASN A 118 -10.83 -3.69 17.86
C ASN A 118 -9.86 -2.77 18.65
N SER A 119 -10.31 -2.23 19.78
CA SER A 119 -9.54 -1.29 20.61
C SER A 119 -8.19 -1.83 21.14
N SER A 120 -7.98 -3.15 21.13
CA SER A 120 -6.70 -3.77 21.51
C SER A 120 -5.69 -3.79 20.36
N ASN A 121 -6.14 -3.54 19.13
CA ASN A 121 -5.27 -3.43 17.96
C ASN A 121 -4.54 -2.08 18.03
N PRO A 122 -3.19 -2.04 18.02
CA PRO A 122 -2.42 -0.78 18.05
C PRO A 122 -2.73 0.19 16.91
N TYR A 123 -3.41 -0.32 15.88
CA TYR A 123 -3.77 0.42 14.68
C TYR A 123 -5.26 0.78 14.62
N PHE A 124 -6.04 0.47 15.65
CA PHE A 124 -7.45 0.84 15.78
C PHE A 124 -7.70 2.33 15.62
N SER A 125 -6.81 3.15 16.17
CA SER A 125 -6.88 4.61 16.11
C SER A 125 -6.24 5.20 14.85
N SER A 126 -5.68 4.37 13.96
CA SER A 126 -5.09 4.86 12.71
C SER A 126 -6.19 5.11 11.69
N SER A 127 -6.37 6.38 11.32
CA SER A 127 -7.40 6.82 10.37
C SER A 127 -7.10 6.48 8.90
N TRP A 128 -5.96 5.84 8.61
CA TRP A 128 -5.47 5.62 7.25
C TRP A 128 -5.00 4.18 7.05
N ARG A 129 -5.77 3.34 6.33
CA ARG A 129 -5.35 2.00 5.86
C ARG A 129 -6.08 1.60 4.59
N HIS A 130 -5.82 2.31 3.51
CA HIS A 130 -6.46 2.09 2.21
C HIS A 130 -5.39 1.95 1.13
N ASN A 131 -4.51 0.95 1.23
CA ASN A 131 -3.45 0.74 0.25
C ASN A 131 -3.56 -0.61 -0.44
N PHE A 132 -3.71 -0.62 -1.77
CA PHE A 132 -3.86 -1.82 -2.57
C PHE A 132 -3.41 -1.68 -4.04
N THR A 133 -2.28 -2.29 -4.40
CA THR A 133 -1.77 -2.36 -5.78
C THR A 133 -1.73 -3.82 -6.27
N LEU A 134 -2.31 -4.11 -7.44
CA LEU A 134 -2.47 -5.46 -7.99
C LEU A 134 -1.62 -5.73 -9.22
N ALA A 135 -0.76 -6.76 -9.13
CA ALA A 135 -0.27 -7.60 -10.24
C ALA A 135 0.28 -6.90 -11.52
N GLY A 136 0.63 -5.62 -11.47
CA GLY A 136 1.20 -4.88 -12.61
C GLY A 136 0.21 -4.58 -13.75
N CYS A 137 -1.10 -4.73 -13.53
CA CYS A 137 -2.16 -4.29 -14.45
C CYS A 137 -2.96 -3.17 -13.80
N GLU A 138 -3.36 -2.16 -14.56
CA GLU A 138 -4.18 -1.07 -14.02
C GLU A 138 -5.62 -1.54 -13.74
N VAL A 139 -6.16 -1.10 -12.60
CA VAL A 139 -7.58 -1.26 -12.27
C VAL A 139 -8.36 -0.18 -13.02
N THR A 140 -9.37 -0.60 -13.79
CA THR A 140 -10.21 0.32 -14.56
C THR A 140 -11.49 0.71 -13.82
N SER A 141 -12.09 -0.26 -13.15
CA SER A 141 -13.43 -0.12 -12.58
C SER A 141 -13.66 -1.11 -11.46
N VAL A 142 -14.55 -0.74 -10.54
CA VAL A 142 -14.93 -1.55 -9.39
C VAL A 142 -16.44 -1.55 -9.19
N SER A 143 -16.96 -2.63 -8.63
CA SER A 143 -18.33 -2.77 -8.18
C SER A 143 -18.31 -3.40 -6.79
N ALA A 144 -18.91 -2.77 -5.79
CA ALA A 144 -18.75 -3.20 -4.41
C ALA A 144 -20.04 -3.08 -3.58
N MET A 145 -20.21 -4.02 -2.66
CA MET A 145 -21.18 -3.93 -1.58
C MET A 145 -20.44 -3.69 -0.28
N THR A 146 -20.97 -2.79 0.54
CA THR A 146 -20.44 -2.47 1.86
C THR A 146 -21.51 -2.69 2.91
N SER A 147 -21.10 -3.13 4.11
CA SER A 147 -22.00 -3.22 5.26
C SER A 147 -21.34 -2.62 6.49
N HIS A 148 -22.18 -2.35 7.50
CA HIS A 148 -21.75 -1.95 8.83
C HIS A 148 -22.38 -2.89 9.85
N VAL A 149 -21.61 -3.87 10.31
CA VAL A 149 -22.10 -4.93 11.21
C VAL A 149 -21.70 -4.63 12.65
N ASP A 150 -20.44 -4.28 12.90
CA ASP A 150 -19.93 -3.91 14.20
C ASP A 150 -20.02 -2.39 14.41
N THR A 151 -21.02 -1.97 15.19
CA THR A 151 -21.27 -0.56 15.50
C THR A 151 -20.20 0.07 16.40
N THR A 152 -19.26 -0.72 16.94
CA THR A 152 -18.10 -0.18 17.66
C THR A 152 -17.01 0.33 16.71
N LEU A 153 -17.11 -0.01 15.43
CA LEU A 153 -16.22 0.44 14.36
C LEU A 153 -16.87 1.56 13.54
N PRO A 154 -16.08 2.45 12.92
CA PRO A 154 -16.60 3.35 11.89
C PRO A 154 -17.14 2.57 10.68
N PRO A 155 -18.24 3.02 10.05
CA PRO A 155 -18.72 2.42 8.81
C PRO A 155 -17.86 2.83 7.60
N PRO A 156 -17.77 1.98 6.56
CA PRO A 156 -18.14 0.56 6.55
C PRO A 156 -17.07 -0.31 7.22
N ASP A 157 -17.49 -1.39 7.88
CA ASP A 157 -16.57 -2.35 8.52
C ASP A 157 -16.36 -3.62 7.68
N SER A 158 -17.13 -3.78 6.61
CA SER A 158 -17.02 -4.89 5.68
C SER A 158 -17.30 -4.42 4.25
N MET A 159 -16.50 -4.92 3.31
CA MET A 159 -16.62 -4.64 1.89
C MET A 159 -16.32 -5.88 1.07
N SER A 160 -17.14 -6.11 0.05
CA SER A 160 -16.95 -7.15 -0.97
C SER A 160 -16.99 -6.48 -2.34
N SER A 161 -15.90 -6.60 -3.10
CA SER A 161 -15.74 -5.87 -4.35
C SER A 161 -15.27 -6.77 -5.49
N ILE A 162 -15.81 -6.51 -6.68
CA ILE A 162 -15.32 -7.01 -7.96
C ILE A 162 -14.48 -5.91 -8.59
N ILE A 163 -13.26 -6.26 -8.98
CA ILE A 163 -12.28 -5.36 -9.55
C ILE A 163 -12.05 -5.78 -11.01
N GLN A 164 -12.17 -4.83 -11.94
CA GLN A 164 -11.87 -5.03 -13.35
C GLN A 164 -10.51 -4.42 -13.69
N LEU A 165 -9.72 -5.17 -14.45
CA LEU A 165 -8.40 -4.77 -14.92
C LEU A 165 -8.46 -4.34 -16.38
N GLU A 166 -7.51 -3.51 -16.79
CA GLU A 166 -7.39 -2.99 -18.17
C GLU A 166 -7.28 -4.07 -19.24
N ASN A 167 -6.75 -5.24 -18.87
CA ASN A 167 -6.58 -6.38 -19.76
C ASN A 167 -7.86 -7.24 -19.90
N GLY A 168 -9.00 -6.73 -19.41
CA GLY A 168 -10.31 -7.39 -19.47
C GLY A 168 -10.55 -8.47 -18.42
N ARG A 169 -9.56 -8.76 -17.57
CA ARG A 169 -9.69 -9.73 -16.48
C ARG A 169 -10.30 -9.09 -15.25
N SER A 170 -10.78 -9.93 -14.33
CA SER A 170 -11.34 -9.47 -13.07
C SER A 170 -10.82 -10.28 -11.89
N GLY A 171 -11.00 -9.71 -10.71
CA GLY A 171 -10.78 -10.40 -9.45
C GLY A 171 -11.65 -9.83 -8.36
N VAL A 172 -11.47 -10.38 -7.16
CA VAL A 172 -12.28 -10.05 -5.99
C VAL A 172 -11.37 -9.55 -4.89
N LEU A 173 -11.79 -8.47 -4.23
CA LEU A 173 -11.23 -8.03 -2.96
C LEU A 173 -12.34 -8.01 -1.92
N VAL A 174 -12.14 -8.76 -0.83
CA VAL A 174 -12.99 -8.76 0.35
C VAL A 174 -12.16 -8.24 1.52
N ALA A 175 -12.68 -7.24 2.23
CA ALA A 175 -12.09 -6.77 3.48
C ALA A 175 -13.14 -6.75 4.59
N VAL A 176 -12.84 -7.41 5.71
CA VAL A 176 -13.72 -7.55 6.88
C VAL A 176 -12.94 -7.13 8.13
N LEU A 177 -13.25 -5.94 8.63
CA LEU A 177 -12.59 -5.32 9.79
C LEU A 177 -13.26 -5.70 11.12
N SER A 178 -14.49 -6.23 11.07
CA SER A 178 -15.19 -6.86 12.20
C SER A 178 -14.84 -8.35 12.39
N GLY A 179 -13.82 -8.83 11.67
CA GLY A 179 -13.31 -10.20 11.83
C GLY A 179 -12.76 -10.44 13.23
N LYS A 180 -12.85 -11.68 13.74
CA LYS A 180 -12.26 -12.05 15.04
C LYS A 180 -10.81 -12.53 14.91
N THR A 181 -10.45 -12.96 13.71
CA THR A 181 -9.14 -13.52 13.36
C THR A 181 -8.44 -12.64 12.36
N PHE A 182 -7.11 -12.64 12.41
CA PHE A 182 -6.31 -12.05 11.34
C PHE A 182 -6.04 -13.10 10.28
N LYS A 183 -6.50 -12.83 9.05
CA LYS A 183 -6.25 -13.66 7.88
C LYS A 183 -6.06 -12.78 6.67
N LEU A 184 -4.96 -12.97 5.97
CA LEU A 184 -4.68 -12.29 4.71
C LEU A 184 -4.38 -13.34 3.66
N VAL A 185 -5.20 -13.43 2.63
CA VAL A 185 -5.01 -14.37 1.53
C VAL A 185 -4.87 -13.59 0.24
N HIS A 186 -3.80 -13.86 -0.50
CA HIS A 186 -3.66 -13.42 -1.89
C HIS A 186 -3.55 -14.65 -2.77
N ARG A 187 -4.57 -14.86 -3.59
CA ARG A 187 -4.65 -16.00 -4.48
C ARG A 187 -4.70 -15.51 -5.92
N PHE A 188 -3.75 -15.94 -6.73
CA PHE A 188 -3.62 -15.61 -8.14
C PHE A 188 -3.78 -16.90 -8.95
N VAL A 189 -4.81 -16.95 -9.79
CA VAL A 189 -5.04 -18.05 -10.73
C VAL A 189 -4.48 -17.63 -12.07
N GLY A 190 -3.55 -18.42 -12.61
CA GLY A 190 -3.01 -18.24 -13.95
C GLY A 190 -3.33 -19.43 -14.85
N ALA A 191 -3.04 -19.29 -16.14
CA ALA A 191 -3.35 -20.29 -17.16
C ALA A 191 -2.61 -21.62 -16.96
N LYS A 192 -1.50 -21.64 -16.20
CA LYS A 192 -0.65 -22.80 -15.95
C LYS A 192 -0.65 -23.26 -14.50
N GLY A 193 -1.28 -22.53 -13.59
CA GLY A 193 -1.24 -22.87 -12.16
C GLY A 193 -1.90 -21.83 -11.27
N THR A 194 -1.77 -22.01 -9.96
CA THR A 194 -2.25 -21.06 -8.96
C THR A 194 -1.15 -20.78 -7.96
N LEU A 195 -0.97 -19.50 -7.63
CA LEU A 195 -0.13 -19.05 -6.53
C LEU A 195 -1.04 -18.55 -5.41
N GLN A 196 -0.78 -18.99 -4.18
CA GLN A 196 -1.49 -18.52 -3.01
C GLN A 196 -0.50 -18.14 -1.91
N ILE A 197 -0.69 -16.95 -1.36
CA ILE A 197 0.05 -16.43 -0.21
C ILE A 197 -0.97 -16.30 0.91
N ASP A 198 -0.81 -17.13 1.94
CA ASP A 198 -1.63 -17.10 3.15
C ASP A 198 -0.81 -16.55 4.31
N VAL A 199 -1.32 -15.49 4.93
CA VAL A 199 -0.79 -14.93 6.16
C VAL A 199 -1.82 -15.19 7.24
N GLU A 200 -1.48 -16.11 8.14
CA GLU A 200 -2.28 -16.40 9.32
C GLU A 200 -1.46 -16.08 10.56
N ASN A 201 -2.11 -15.50 11.56
CA ASN A 201 -1.50 -15.39 12.88
C ASN A 201 -1.67 -16.75 13.60
N ARG A 202 -0.65 -17.61 13.56
CA ARG A 202 -0.58 -18.80 14.42
C ARG A 202 0.24 -18.44 15.65
N GLU A 203 -0.40 -18.45 16.81
CA GLU A 203 0.27 -18.30 18.13
C GLU A 203 1.11 -17.03 18.29
N GLY A 204 0.68 -15.90 17.73
CA GLY A 204 1.41 -14.62 17.85
C GLY A 204 2.61 -14.50 16.91
N LYS A 205 2.81 -15.45 15.99
CA LYS A 205 3.82 -15.39 14.94
C LYS A 205 3.13 -15.28 13.57
N PHE A 206 3.48 -14.24 12.81
CA PHE A 206 3.23 -14.21 11.37
C PHE A 206 4.24 -15.15 10.72
N GLY A 207 3.81 -16.31 10.26
CA GLY A 207 4.70 -17.33 9.72
C GLY A 207 4.87 -17.22 8.21
N PHE A 208 6.12 -17.08 7.73
CA PHE A 208 6.53 -17.44 6.38
C PHE A 208 7.91 -18.11 6.43
N SER A 209 8.13 -19.10 5.56
CA SER A 209 9.40 -19.83 5.49
C SER A 209 10.28 -19.34 4.34
N LYS A 210 11.37 -18.66 4.76
CA LYS A 210 12.78 -18.72 4.31
C LYS A 210 13.42 -17.47 3.68
N ASP A 211 14.66 -17.28 4.15
CA ASP A 211 15.61 -16.17 4.00
C ASP A 211 15.91 -15.74 2.57
N LEU A 212 16.05 -14.41 2.34
CA LEU A 212 16.85 -13.85 1.24
C LEU A 212 17.24 -12.38 1.44
N THR A 213 18.42 -12.04 0.93
CA THR A 213 19.09 -10.73 0.93
C THR A 213 18.40 -9.73 0.00
N PHE A 214 18.27 -8.48 0.47
CA PHE A 214 17.55 -7.41 -0.23
C PHE A 214 18.37 -6.73 -1.34
N ARG A 215 17.72 -6.45 -2.47
CA ARG A 215 18.12 -5.42 -3.44
C ARG A 215 16.99 -4.40 -3.51
N ALA A 216 17.29 -3.12 -3.22
CA ALA A 216 16.30 -2.05 -3.26
C ALA A 216 15.72 -1.90 -4.68
N GLU A 217 14.40 -1.99 -4.81
CA GLU A 217 13.72 -1.84 -6.09
C GLU A 217 13.36 -0.37 -6.35
N THR A 218 13.68 0.13 -7.53
CA THR A 218 13.64 1.56 -7.90
C THR A 218 12.24 2.17 -8.04
N ARG A 219 11.19 1.35 -7.97
CA ARG A 219 9.78 1.76 -8.15
C ARG A 219 9.16 2.28 -6.83
N LEU A 220 9.81 3.24 -6.19
CA LEU A 220 9.29 3.95 -5.00
C LEU A 220 8.55 5.21 -5.44
N SER A 221 7.46 5.06 -6.21
CA SER A 221 6.77 6.21 -6.78
C SER A 221 5.47 6.53 -6.03
N VAL A 222 5.25 7.82 -5.79
CA VAL A 222 4.01 8.39 -5.25
C VAL A 222 2.78 7.98 -6.05
N ILE A 223 2.97 7.70 -7.34
CA ILE A 223 1.93 7.28 -8.27
C ILE A 223 1.31 5.94 -7.82
N GLU A 224 2.10 5.00 -7.32
CA GLU A 224 1.60 3.70 -6.83
C GLU A 224 0.68 3.89 -5.63
N GLY A 225 1.12 4.64 -4.60
CA GLY A 225 0.26 4.97 -3.45
C GLY A 225 -0.98 5.79 -3.81
N GLY A 226 -0.93 6.60 -4.87
CA GLY A 226 -2.10 7.33 -5.37
C GLY A 226 -3.14 6.42 -5.97
N ARG A 227 -2.71 5.46 -6.80
CA ARG A 227 -3.59 4.47 -7.46
C ARG A 227 -4.36 3.65 -6.45
N ASP A 228 -3.66 3.20 -5.41
CA ASP A 228 -4.23 2.45 -4.31
C ASP A 228 -5.41 3.19 -3.65
N VAL A 229 -5.22 4.47 -3.33
CA VAL A 229 -6.26 5.33 -2.75
C VAL A 229 -7.46 5.45 -3.69
N ALA A 230 -7.25 5.64 -5.00
CA ALA A 230 -8.36 5.74 -5.94
C ALA A 230 -9.17 4.43 -6.06
N VAL A 231 -8.53 3.27 -5.95
CA VAL A 231 -9.26 1.99 -5.97
C VAL A 231 -10.19 1.90 -4.76
N ILE A 232 -9.69 2.23 -3.57
CA ILE A 232 -10.52 2.18 -2.36
C ILE A 232 -11.60 3.27 -2.36
N GLU A 233 -11.28 4.50 -2.78
CA GLU A 233 -12.27 5.56 -2.97
C GLU A 233 -13.40 5.09 -3.90
N ALA A 234 -13.06 4.45 -5.02
CA ALA A 234 -14.04 3.93 -5.97
C ALA A 234 -14.87 2.77 -5.38
N ILE A 235 -14.27 1.91 -4.54
CA ILE A 235 -15.00 0.85 -3.83
C ILE A 235 -16.01 1.45 -2.86
N LEU A 236 -15.60 2.44 -2.06
CA LEU A 236 -16.49 3.12 -1.12
C LEU A 236 -17.60 3.88 -1.85
N GLU A 237 -17.28 4.55 -2.96
CA GLU A 237 -18.27 5.21 -3.81
C GLU A 237 -19.28 4.20 -4.38
N SER A 238 -18.80 3.05 -4.88
CA SER A 238 -19.65 1.97 -5.39
C SER A 238 -20.57 1.41 -4.30
N GLY A 239 -20.04 1.20 -3.09
CA GLY A 239 -20.81 0.77 -1.92
C GLY A 239 -21.94 1.74 -1.56
N ASN A 240 -21.63 3.04 -1.53
CA ASN A 240 -22.64 4.10 -1.30
C ASN A 240 -23.70 4.15 -2.41
N LYS A 241 -23.34 3.73 -3.63
CA LYS A 241 -24.24 3.59 -4.79
C LYS A 241 -24.83 2.18 -4.92
N GLN A 242 -24.84 1.40 -3.84
CA GLN A 242 -25.44 0.05 -3.78
C GLN A 242 -24.89 -0.92 -4.83
N GLY A 243 -23.58 -0.88 -5.08
CA GLY A 243 -22.91 -1.75 -6.05
C GLY A 243 -22.99 -1.26 -7.48
N ALA A 244 -23.30 0.01 -7.74
CA ALA A 244 -23.13 0.57 -9.07
C ALA A 244 -21.65 0.51 -9.50
N LEU A 245 -21.41 0.23 -10.78
CA LEU A 245 -20.07 0.22 -11.34
C LEU A 245 -19.46 1.64 -11.28
N VAL A 246 -18.29 1.78 -10.67
CA VAL A 246 -17.54 3.03 -10.57
C VAL A 246 -16.21 2.90 -11.31
N GLN A 247 -15.86 3.92 -12.09
CA GLN A 247 -14.57 3.99 -12.78
C GLN A 247 -13.49 4.47 -11.82
N VAL A 248 -12.31 3.84 -11.86
CA VAL A 248 -11.17 4.25 -11.04
C VAL A 248 -10.46 5.42 -11.72
N ASN A 249 -10.22 6.48 -10.95
CA ASN A 249 -9.50 7.65 -11.44
C ASN A 249 -8.04 7.29 -11.79
N ARG A 250 -7.58 7.71 -12.96
CA ARG A 250 -6.19 7.51 -13.40
C ARG A 250 -5.27 8.59 -12.84
N PHE A 251 -4.03 8.22 -12.53
CA PHE A 251 -2.94 9.11 -12.11
C PHE A 251 -1.72 8.96 -13.01
#